data_AF-A0A5E4K3F8-F1
#
_entry.id   AF-A0A5E4K3F8-F1
#
_cell.length_a   1.000
_cell.length_b   1.000
_cell.length_c   1.000
_cell.angle_alpha   90.00
_cell.angle_beta   90.00
_cell.angle_gamma   90.00
#
_symmetry.space_group_name_H-M   'P 1'
#
loop_
_entity.id
_entity.type
_entity.pdbx_description
1 polymer ?
#
loop_
_entity_poly.entity_id
_entity_poly.type
_entity_poly.pdbx_seq_one_letter_code
_entity_poly.pdbx_strand_id
1 'polypeptide(L)'
;MKGELKIILGLKKARIEHMEELEKKIQSYSPSELLNRGREYIKDSEYFDAKIVFDKLSEDSKMRNIAEIYGMLISATILLTLLKKDDYRSSTLIMNNNLTTCMIESTRMHAEKAISTEDLFNLETMIDRIPFNKIKTYEMNDFWKFYNRFKEYNLDVFLKENEKKNSI
;
A
#
# COMPACT_ATOMS: atom_id res chain seq x y z
N MET A 1 -3.41 31.26 22.21
CA MET A 1 -4.72 31.13 21.54
C MET A 1 -4.85 31.79 20.17
N LYS A 2 -4.86 33.14 19.99
CA LYS A 2 -5.06 33.75 18.64
C LYS A 2 -3.93 33.48 17.63
N GLY A 3 -2.67 33.37 18.09
CA GLY A 3 -1.51 33.07 17.24
C GLY A 3 -1.46 31.60 16.78
N GLU A 4 -1.73 30.67 17.68
CA GLU A 4 -1.75 29.22 17.39
C GLU A 4 -2.86 28.86 16.38
N LEU A 5 -4.03 29.50 16.50
CA LEU A 5 -5.13 29.28 15.56
C LEU A 5 -4.76 29.73 14.12
N LYS A 6 -4.01 30.83 13.98
CA LYS A 6 -3.55 31.34 12.68
C LYS A 6 -2.52 30.40 12.03
N ILE A 7 -1.64 29.80 12.84
CA ILE A 7 -0.66 28.81 12.37
C ILE A 7 -1.38 27.53 11.92
N ILE A 8 -2.32 27.02 12.71
CA ILE A 8 -3.10 25.82 12.36
C ILE A 8 -3.89 26.03 11.05
N LEU A 9 -4.53 27.18 10.88
CA LEU A 9 -5.24 27.51 9.65
C LEU A 9 -4.30 27.66 8.44
N GLY A 10 -3.11 28.24 8.63
CA GLY A 10 -2.08 28.33 7.59
C GLY A 10 -1.57 26.97 7.14
N LEU A 11 -1.29 26.06 8.08
CA LEU A 11 -0.86 24.69 7.79
C LEU A 11 -1.96 23.88 7.07
N LYS A 12 -3.22 24.06 7.46
CA LYS A 12 -4.36 23.45 6.75
C LYS A 12 -4.47 23.96 5.31
N LYS A 13 -4.30 25.25 5.09
CA LYS A 13 -4.35 25.86 3.76
C LYS A 13 -3.23 25.33 2.86
N ALA A 14 -1.99 25.34 3.34
CA ALA A 14 -0.85 24.82 2.58
C ALA A 14 -1.01 23.34 2.19
N ARG A 15 -1.60 22.52 3.08
CA ARG A 15 -1.90 21.12 2.78
C ARG A 15 -2.94 20.96 1.67
N ILE A 16 -4.00 21.79 1.67
CA ILE A 16 -5.02 21.77 0.63
C ILE A 16 -4.41 22.18 -0.72
N GLU A 17 -3.64 23.27 -0.74
CA GLU A 17 -2.96 23.76 -1.95
C GLU A 17 -2.02 22.68 -2.53
N HIS A 18 -1.25 22.01 -1.67
CA HIS A 18 -0.39 20.90 -2.09
C HIS A 18 -1.18 19.73 -2.69
N MET A 19 -2.31 19.33 -2.08
CA MET A 19 -3.17 18.28 -2.62
C MET A 19 -3.74 18.68 -3.98
N GLU A 20 -4.23 19.91 -4.15
CA GLU A 20 -4.75 20.40 -5.42
C GLU A 20 -3.66 20.46 -6.52
N GLU A 21 -2.44 20.86 -6.17
CA GLU A 21 -1.30 20.84 -7.09
C GLU A 21 -0.94 19.42 -7.52
N LEU A 22 -0.90 18.49 -6.58
CA LEU A 22 -0.64 17.10 -6.86
C LEU A 22 -1.76 16.52 -7.75
N GLU A 23 -3.03 16.77 -7.43
CA GLU A 23 -4.18 16.33 -8.22
C GLU A 23 -4.14 16.85 -9.67
N LYS A 24 -3.76 18.11 -9.87
CA LYS A 24 -3.54 18.67 -11.21
C LYS A 24 -2.40 17.97 -11.94
N LYS A 25 -1.29 17.70 -11.24
CA LYS A 25 -0.12 17.02 -11.82
C LYS A 25 -0.48 15.58 -12.26
N ILE A 26 -1.15 14.81 -11.41
CA ILE A 26 -1.51 13.42 -11.69
C ILE A 26 -2.51 13.27 -12.83
N GLN A 27 -3.38 14.27 -13.06
CA GLN A 27 -4.32 14.25 -14.21
C GLN A 27 -3.60 14.24 -15.56
N SER A 28 -2.35 14.69 -15.61
CA SER A 28 -1.53 14.67 -16.84
C SER A 28 -0.83 13.34 -17.09
N TYR A 29 -0.81 12.43 -16.12
CA TYR A 29 -0.12 11.15 -16.22
C TYR A 29 -0.98 10.07 -16.84
N SER A 30 -0.37 9.23 -17.68
CA SER A 30 -0.95 7.98 -18.13
C SER A 30 -1.09 6.96 -16.98
N PRO A 31 -1.95 5.93 -17.10
CA PRO A 31 -2.11 4.92 -16.06
C PRO A 31 -0.80 4.23 -15.65
N SER A 32 0.08 3.94 -16.62
CA SER A 32 1.39 3.34 -16.33
C SER A 32 2.33 4.30 -15.59
N GLU A 33 2.30 5.59 -15.92
CA GLU A 33 3.06 6.60 -15.19
C GLU A 33 2.54 6.77 -13.76
N LEU A 34 1.22 6.76 -13.56
CA LEU A 34 0.62 6.80 -12.23
C LEU A 34 1.06 5.61 -11.38
N LEU A 35 1.03 4.40 -11.92
CA LEU A 35 1.51 3.21 -11.21
C LEU A 35 2.97 3.37 -10.76
N ASN A 36 3.85 3.84 -11.67
CA ASN A 36 5.24 4.08 -11.35
C ASN A 36 5.43 5.18 -10.29
N ARG A 37 4.73 6.31 -10.41
CA ARG A 37 4.76 7.40 -9.42
C ARG A 37 4.27 6.93 -8.05
N GLY A 38 3.20 6.17 -8.01
CA GLY A 38 2.69 5.58 -6.77
C GLY A 38 3.75 4.71 -6.08
N ARG A 39 4.47 3.87 -6.84
CA ARG A 39 5.58 3.05 -6.33
C ARG A 39 6.76 3.91 -5.84
N GLU A 40 7.10 4.99 -6.54
CA GLU A 40 8.15 5.93 -6.12
C GLU A 40 7.79 6.58 -4.77
N TYR A 41 6.58 7.13 -4.64
CA TYR A 41 6.09 7.71 -3.38
C TYR A 41 6.14 6.72 -2.21
N ILE A 42 5.77 5.45 -2.46
CA ILE A 42 5.91 4.39 -1.46
C ILE A 42 7.37 4.20 -1.03
N LYS A 43 8.32 4.17 -2.00
CA LYS A 43 9.75 3.99 -1.71
C LYS A 43 10.28 5.13 -0.83
N ASP A 44 9.80 6.34 -1.08
CA ASP A 44 10.17 7.57 -0.35
C ASP A 44 9.35 7.76 0.95
N SER A 45 8.50 6.79 1.32
CA SER A 45 7.62 6.84 2.50
C SER A 45 6.58 7.97 2.49
N GLU A 46 6.27 8.50 1.31
CA GLU A 46 5.25 9.53 1.06
C GLU A 46 3.86 8.90 0.88
N TYR A 47 3.39 8.19 1.91
CA TYR A 47 2.19 7.35 1.83
C TYR A 47 0.89 8.11 1.52
N PHE A 48 0.79 9.39 1.90
CA PHE A 48 -0.38 10.20 1.56
C PHE A 48 -0.45 10.49 0.06
N ASP A 49 0.67 10.89 -0.54
CA ASP A 49 0.77 11.19 -1.97
C ASP A 49 0.57 9.92 -2.80
N ALA A 50 1.17 8.81 -2.36
CA ALA A 50 0.92 7.50 -2.94
C ALA A 50 -0.59 7.16 -2.93
N LYS A 51 -1.29 7.40 -1.81
CA LYS A 51 -2.73 7.11 -1.72
C LYS A 51 -3.54 7.90 -2.74
N ILE A 52 -3.25 9.20 -2.91
CA ILE A 52 -3.92 10.07 -3.88
C ILE A 52 -3.69 9.54 -5.31
N VAL A 53 -2.45 9.15 -5.63
CA VAL A 53 -2.11 8.58 -6.94
C VAL A 53 -2.88 7.29 -7.22
N PHE A 54 -2.94 6.36 -6.26
CA PHE A 54 -3.65 5.09 -6.45
C PHE A 54 -5.17 5.26 -6.45
N ASP A 55 -5.72 6.22 -5.70
CA ASP A 55 -7.15 6.56 -5.79
C ASP A 55 -7.50 7.05 -7.18
N LYS A 56 -6.66 7.90 -7.77
CA LYS A 56 -6.85 8.33 -9.16
C LYS A 56 -6.72 7.17 -10.14
N LEU A 57 -5.72 6.31 -9.95
CA LEU A 57 -5.51 5.14 -10.82
C LEU A 57 -6.69 4.14 -10.74
N SER A 58 -7.38 4.05 -9.61
CA SER A 58 -8.53 3.14 -9.41
C SER A 58 -9.74 3.47 -10.30
N GLU A 59 -9.80 4.70 -10.81
CA GLU A 59 -10.82 5.13 -11.77
C GLU A 59 -10.64 4.44 -13.14
N ASP A 60 -9.42 4.02 -13.48
CA ASP A 60 -9.13 3.27 -14.71
C ASP A 60 -9.54 1.80 -14.55
N SER A 61 -10.43 1.31 -15.40
CA SER A 61 -10.98 -0.05 -15.28
C SER A 61 -9.95 -1.17 -15.48
N LYS A 62 -8.85 -0.93 -16.21
CA LYS A 62 -7.79 -1.90 -16.43
C LYS A 62 -6.80 -1.96 -15.27
N MET A 63 -6.59 -0.82 -14.59
CA MET A 63 -5.66 -0.71 -13.47
C MET A 63 -6.34 -0.71 -12.10
N ARG A 64 -7.67 -0.75 -12.05
CA ARG A 64 -8.44 -0.69 -10.80
C ARG A 64 -7.95 -1.69 -9.75
N ASN A 65 -7.90 -2.96 -10.11
CA ASN A 65 -7.60 -4.01 -9.14
C ASN A 65 -6.20 -3.84 -8.52
N ILE A 66 -5.19 -3.51 -9.34
CA ILE A 66 -3.83 -3.31 -8.84
C ILE A 66 -3.76 -2.04 -7.97
N ALA A 67 -4.44 -0.97 -8.39
CA ALA A 67 -4.51 0.27 -7.63
C ALA A 67 -5.20 0.08 -6.27
N GLU A 68 -6.29 -0.68 -6.23
CA GLU A 68 -7.01 -1.00 -5.00
C GLU A 68 -6.13 -1.78 -4.01
N ILE A 69 -5.36 -2.77 -4.48
CA ILE A 69 -4.43 -3.53 -3.62
C ILE A 69 -3.37 -2.60 -3.00
N TYR A 70 -2.69 -1.77 -3.81
CA TYR A 70 -1.74 -0.79 -3.29
C TYR A 70 -2.43 0.19 -2.33
N GLY A 71 -3.63 0.66 -2.66
CA GLY A 71 -4.42 1.56 -1.82
C GLY A 71 -4.79 0.96 -0.46
N MET A 72 -5.13 -0.34 -0.39
CA MET A 72 -5.39 -1.05 0.86
C MET A 72 -4.13 -1.14 1.73
N LEU A 73 -3.00 -1.47 1.14
CA LEU A 73 -1.71 -1.59 1.83
C LEU A 73 -1.20 -0.25 2.38
N ILE A 74 -1.33 0.82 1.58
CA ILE A 74 -1.03 2.19 2.01
C ILE A 74 -1.95 2.60 3.16
N SER A 75 -3.26 2.29 3.08
CA SER A 75 -4.21 2.61 4.14
C SER A 75 -3.86 1.90 5.45
N ALA A 76 -3.48 0.62 5.38
CA ALA A 76 -2.99 -0.13 6.54
C ALA A 76 -1.73 0.52 7.16
N THR A 77 -0.80 0.96 6.31
CA THR A 77 0.44 1.64 6.72
C THR A 77 0.18 3.00 7.40
N ILE A 78 -0.74 3.80 6.84
CA ILE A 78 -1.16 5.07 7.45
C ILE A 78 -1.82 4.81 8.80
N LEU A 79 -2.72 3.84 8.91
CA LEU A 79 -3.37 3.49 10.18
C LEU A 79 -2.33 3.16 11.26
N LEU A 80 -1.29 2.37 10.94
CA LEU A 80 -0.18 2.09 11.86
C LEU A 80 0.53 3.33 12.39
N THR A 81 0.76 4.33 11.53
CA THR A 81 1.41 5.57 11.97
C THR A 81 0.53 6.39 12.92
N LEU A 82 -0.79 6.28 12.79
CA LEU A 82 -1.76 6.96 13.65
C LEU A 82 -1.97 6.24 14.99
N LEU A 83 -1.75 4.92 15.05
CA LEU A 83 -1.96 4.05 16.22
C LEU A 83 -0.97 4.27 17.39
N LYS A 84 -0.12 5.31 17.35
CA LYS A 84 0.81 5.67 18.44
C LYS A 84 0.13 6.19 19.73
N LYS A 85 -1.20 6.39 19.72
CA LYS A 85 -1.98 6.79 20.90
C LYS A 85 -2.89 5.63 21.31
N ASP A 86 -2.79 5.25 22.57
CA ASP A 86 -3.42 4.05 23.14
C ASP A 86 -4.91 3.92 22.78
N ASP A 87 -5.26 2.68 22.38
CA ASP A 87 -6.61 2.09 22.35
C ASP A 87 -7.48 2.24 21.08
N TYR A 88 -7.08 1.53 20.00
CA TYR A 88 -7.93 1.34 18.81
C TYR A 88 -7.95 -0.12 18.33
N ARG A 89 -8.65 -0.99 19.07
CA ARG A 89 -8.92 -2.38 18.65
C ARG A 89 -9.55 -2.44 17.25
N SER A 90 -10.43 -1.50 16.92
CA SER A 90 -11.10 -1.41 15.61
C SER A 90 -10.14 -1.09 14.46
N SER A 91 -9.23 -0.13 14.64
CA SER A 91 -8.23 0.21 13.61
C SER A 91 -7.23 -0.93 13.38
N THR A 92 -6.89 -1.68 14.43
CA THR A 92 -6.06 -2.88 14.33
C THR A 92 -6.75 -3.96 13.48
N LEU A 93 -8.05 -4.17 13.68
CA LEU A 93 -8.83 -5.11 12.89
C LEU A 93 -8.91 -4.69 11.41
N ILE A 94 -9.20 -3.42 11.14
CA ILE A 94 -9.27 -2.89 9.75
C ILE A 94 -7.93 -3.06 9.04
N MET A 95 -6.84 -2.72 9.72
CA MET A 95 -5.48 -2.90 9.19
C MET A 95 -5.19 -4.38 8.90
N ASN A 96 -5.51 -5.30 9.82
CA ASN A 96 -5.31 -6.73 9.61
C ASN A 96 -6.11 -7.25 8.40
N ASN A 97 -7.36 -6.80 8.26
CA ASN A 97 -8.20 -7.16 7.11
C ASN A 97 -7.59 -6.66 5.81
N ASN A 98 -7.18 -5.38 5.76
CA ASN A 98 -6.56 -4.81 4.56
C ASN A 98 -5.28 -5.54 4.15
N LEU A 99 -4.43 -5.89 5.12
CA LEU A 99 -3.20 -6.65 4.84
C LEU A 99 -3.49 -8.06 4.37
N THR A 100 -4.45 -8.74 5.01
CA THR A 100 -4.86 -10.10 4.63
C THR A 100 -5.44 -10.12 3.22
N THR A 101 -6.35 -9.20 2.91
CA THR A 101 -6.91 -9.04 1.56
C THR A 101 -5.82 -8.74 0.56
N CYS A 102 -4.88 -7.84 0.86
CA CYS A 102 -3.74 -7.54 -0.01
C CYS A 102 -2.92 -8.79 -0.34
N MET A 103 -2.60 -9.62 0.66
CA MET A 103 -1.84 -10.87 0.45
C MET A 103 -2.60 -11.89 -0.40
N ILE A 104 -3.89 -12.09 -0.13
CA ILE A 104 -4.73 -13.04 -0.87
C ILE A 104 -4.93 -12.59 -2.32
N GLU A 105 -5.34 -11.34 -2.51
CA GLU A 105 -5.67 -10.81 -3.84
C GLU A 105 -4.44 -10.64 -4.71
N SER A 106 -3.30 -10.21 -4.16
CA SER A 106 -2.05 -10.13 -4.94
C SER A 106 -1.58 -11.52 -5.41
N THR A 107 -1.68 -12.54 -4.56
CA THR A 107 -1.40 -13.94 -4.93
C THR A 107 -2.31 -14.40 -6.05
N ARG A 108 -3.62 -14.18 -5.92
CA ARG A 108 -4.63 -14.57 -6.91
C ARG A 108 -4.37 -13.87 -8.24
N MET A 109 -4.20 -12.55 -8.22
CA MET A 109 -3.96 -11.74 -9.41
C MET A 109 -2.65 -12.09 -10.11
N HIS A 110 -1.60 -12.42 -9.36
CA HIS A 110 -0.36 -12.90 -9.96
C HIS A 110 -0.54 -14.28 -10.63
N ALA A 111 -1.23 -15.21 -9.97
CA ALA A 111 -1.54 -16.52 -10.56
C ALA A 111 -2.35 -16.41 -11.86
N GLU A 112 -3.25 -15.43 -11.93
CA GLU A 112 -4.04 -15.08 -13.11
C GLU A 112 -3.27 -14.23 -14.15
N LYS A 113 -2.01 -13.89 -13.89
CA LYS A 113 -1.16 -12.99 -14.71
C LYS A 113 -1.74 -11.58 -14.88
N ALA A 114 -2.59 -11.15 -13.95
CA ALA A 114 -3.15 -9.80 -13.91
C ALA A 114 -2.18 -8.77 -13.32
N ILE A 115 -1.18 -9.21 -12.54
CA ILE A 115 -0.06 -8.37 -12.10
C ILE A 115 1.27 -9.04 -12.43
N SER A 116 2.31 -8.21 -12.55
CA SER A 116 3.67 -8.69 -12.82
C SER A 116 4.30 -9.32 -11.58
N THR A 117 5.35 -10.13 -11.78
CA THR A 117 6.19 -10.60 -10.66
C THR A 117 6.79 -9.43 -9.87
N GLU A 118 7.21 -8.37 -10.57
CA GLU A 118 7.75 -7.17 -9.94
C GLU A 118 6.73 -6.52 -8.99
N ASP A 119 5.46 -6.45 -9.39
CA ASP A 119 4.38 -5.97 -8.54
C ASP A 119 4.17 -6.82 -7.30
N LEU A 120 4.16 -8.14 -7.48
CA LEU A 120 4.01 -9.07 -6.38
C LEU A 120 5.13 -8.87 -5.33
N PHE A 121 6.38 -8.75 -5.77
CA PHE A 121 7.54 -8.54 -4.88
C PHE A 121 7.59 -7.13 -4.28
N ASN A 122 7.12 -6.10 -5.00
CA ASN A 122 6.97 -4.76 -4.43
C ASN A 122 5.95 -4.77 -3.27
N LEU A 123 4.81 -5.45 -3.45
CA LEU A 123 3.81 -5.61 -2.38
C LEU A 123 4.35 -6.40 -1.20
N GLU A 124 5.11 -7.48 -1.45
CA GLU A 124 5.79 -8.22 -0.39
C GLU A 124 6.77 -7.35 0.41
N THR A 125 7.62 -6.59 -0.29
CA THR A 125 8.58 -5.68 0.34
C THR A 125 7.86 -4.65 1.22
N MET A 126 6.72 -4.14 0.77
CA MET A 126 5.92 -3.19 1.55
C MET A 126 5.31 -3.83 2.80
N ILE A 127 4.77 -5.03 2.69
CA ILE A 127 4.21 -5.77 3.83
C ILE A 127 5.33 -6.06 4.84
N ASP A 128 6.51 -6.48 4.40
CA ASP A 128 7.65 -6.78 5.27
C ASP A 128 8.19 -5.56 6.03
N ARG A 129 7.97 -4.34 5.51
CA ARG A 129 8.35 -3.08 6.19
C ARG A 129 7.43 -2.73 7.36
N ILE A 130 6.29 -3.41 7.51
CA ILE A 130 5.34 -3.11 8.57
C ILE A 130 5.87 -3.63 9.92
N PRO A 131 5.98 -2.77 10.95
CA PRO A 131 6.45 -3.18 12.27
C PRO A 131 5.36 -3.93 13.04
N PHE A 132 5.12 -5.20 12.68
CA PHE A 132 4.05 -6.02 13.27
C PHE A 132 4.16 -6.18 14.79
N ASN A 133 5.38 -6.08 15.33
CA ASN A 133 5.65 -6.13 16.77
C ASN A 133 4.97 -5.01 17.59
N LYS A 134 4.51 -3.93 16.94
CA LYS A 134 3.79 -2.82 17.59
C LYS A 134 2.27 -3.02 17.65
N ILE A 135 1.76 -4.08 17.03
CA ILE A 135 0.34 -4.36 16.99
C ILE A 135 -0.02 -5.14 18.26
N LYS A 136 -0.84 -4.58 19.16
CA LYS A 136 -1.36 -5.29 20.34
C LYS A 136 -2.41 -6.30 19.88
N THR A 137 -2.06 -7.58 19.86
CA THR A 137 -2.81 -8.65 19.19
C THR A 137 -3.74 -9.39 20.14
N TYR A 138 -5.06 -9.24 19.95
CA TYR A 138 -6.02 -10.20 20.48
C TYR A 138 -6.41 -11.28 19.45
N GLU A 139 -6.19 -11.04 18.13
CA GLU A 139 -6.70 -11.90 17.04
C GLU A 139 -5.76 -11.88 15.81
N MET A 140 -4.55 -12.46 15.91
CA MET A 140 -3.58 -12.48 14.79
C MET A 140 -3.19 -13.87 14.28
N ASN A 141 -3.76 -14.94 14.81
CA ASN A 141 -3.39 -16.29 14.37
C ASN A 141 -3.66 -16.52 12.87
N ASP A 142 -4.76 -15.97 12.34
CA ASP A 142 -5.07 -16.12 10.92
C ASP A 142 -4.22 -15.20 10.04
N PHE A 143 -3.88 -13.99 10.53
CA PHE A 143 -2.93 -13.10 9.83
C PHE A 143 -1.60 -13.81 9.55
N TRP A 144 -0.99 -14.43 10.56
CA TRP A 144 0.30 -15.12 10.40
C TRP A 144 0.23 -16.30 9.45
N LYS A 145 -0.90 -17.03 9.41
CA LYS A 145 -1.11 -18.10 8.42
C LYS A 145 -1.09 -17.55 7.00
N PHE A 146 -1.84 -16.47 6.74
CA PHE A 146 -1.88 -15.85 5.42
C PHE A 146 -0.53 -15.23 5.03
N TYR A 147 0.15 -14.57 5.98
CA TYR A 147 1.49 -14.04 5.77
C TYR A 147 2.49 -15.12 5.38
N ASN A 148 2.57 -16.21 6.15
CA ASN A 148 3.48 -17.31 5.82
C ASN A 148 3.15 -17.92 4.45
N ARG A 149 1.86 -18.13 4.14
CA ARG A 149 1.45 -18.67 2.85
C ARG A 149 1.79 -17.75 1.69
N PHE A 150 1.66 -16.45 1.89
CA PHE A 150 2.07 -15.43 0.93
C PHE A 150 3.59 -15.45 0.72
N LYS A 151 4.40 -15.56 1.78
CA LYS A 151 5.86 -15.69 1.68
C LYS A 151 6.29 -16.96 0.94
N GLU A 152 5.65 -18.10 1.23
CA GLU A 152 5.88 -19.36 0.51
C GLU A 152 5.61 -19.20 -1.00
N TYR A 153 4.49 -18.58 -1.36
CA TYR A 153 4.15 -18.33 -2.75
C TYR A 153 5.19 -17.45 -3.45
N ASN A 154 5.62 -16.36 -2.82
CA ASN A 154 6.66 -15.47 -3.37
C ASN A 154 7.99 -16.22 -3.58
N LEU A 155 8.38 -17.07 -2.63
CA LEU A 155 9.58 -17.90 -2.75
C LEU A 155 9.48 -18.87 -3.94
N ASP A 156 8.34 -19.54 -4.11
CA ASP A 156 8.11 -20.44 -5.24
C ASP A 156 8.20 -19.71 -6.59
N VAL A 157 7.64 -18.50 -6.67
CA VAL A 157 7.73 -17.66 -7.86
C VAL A 157 9.18 -17.29 -8.16
N PHE A 158 9.92 -16.83 -7.15
CA PHE A 158 11.34 -16.48 -7.26
C PHE A 158 12.20 -17.66 -7.74
N LEU A 159 12.01 -18.85 -7.17
CA LEU A 159 12.76 -20.05 -7.57
C LEU A 159 12.49 -20.42 -9.04
N LYS A 160 11.22 -20.42 -9.47
CA LYS A 160 10.84 -20.72 -10.86
C LYS A 160 11.43 -19.72 -11.87
N GLU A 161 11.56 -18.46 -11.51
CA GLU A 161 12.21 -17.47 -12.39
C GLU A 161 13.70 -17.71 -12.54
N ASN A 162 14.38 -18.14 -11.47
CA ASN A 162 15.81 -18.44 -11.50
C ASN A 162 16.12 -19.74 -12.25
N GLU A 163 15.29 -20.77 -12.12
CA GLU A 163 15.41 -22.00 -12.91
C GLU A 163 15.32 -21.74 -14.42
N LYS A 164 14.39 -20.86 -14.83
CA LYS A 164 14.26 -20.44 -16.23
C LYS A 164 15.49 -19.68 -16.73
N LYS A 165 16.11 -18.84 -15.89
CA LYS A 165 17.32 -18.09 -16.26
C LYS A 165 18.55 -18.99 -16.43
N ASN A 166 18.61 -20.11 -15.70
CA ASN A 166 19.73 -21.06 -15.75
C ASN A 166 19.57 -22.15 -16.83
N SER A 167 18.46 -22.15 -17.57
CA SER A 167 18.14 -23.15 -18.61
C SER A 167 18.38 -22.63 -20.04
N ILE A 168 19.04 -21.48 -20.19
CA ILE A 168 19.41 -20.82 -21.45
C ILE A 168 20.94 -20.73 -21.51
#